data_AF-A0A822VBR0-F1
#
_entry.id   AF-A0A822VBR0-F1
#
_cell.length_a   1.000
_cell.length_b   1.000
_cell.length_c   1.000
_cell.angle_alpha   90.00
_cell.angle_beta   90.00
_cell.angle_gamma   90.00
#
_symmetry.space_group_name_H-M   'P 1'
#
loop_
_entity.id
_entity.type
_entity.pdbx_description
1 polymer ?
#
loop_
_entity_poly.entity_id
_entity_poly.type
_entity_poly.pdbx_seq_one_letter_code
_entity_poly.pdbx_strand_id
1 'polypeptide(L)'
;MLLLEILLFSAAFLAVSLLAAHQIIAQVREYRFYKSNGGDFSVDSGADNLKLDERVHINALGLTNWQRFYLFRPFYIILLIAFAGMMIFSLF
;
A
#
# COMPACT_ATOMS: atom_id res chain seq x y z
N MET A 1 20.59 19.63 -15.77
CA MET A 1 19.43 19.87 -14.89
C MET A 1 18.24 19.04 -15.34
N LEU A 2 17.75 19.25 -16.57
CA LEU A 2 16.61 18.52 -17.15
C LEU A 2 16.71 16.98 -17.10
N LEU A 3 17.87 16.40 -17.43
CA LEU A 3 18.04 14.94 -17.38
C LEU A 3 17.95 14.37 -15.96
N LEU A 4 18.47 15.10 -14.96
CA LEU A 4 18.38 14.68 -13.55
C LEU A 4 16.95 14.77 -13.04
N GLU A 5 16.20 15.82 -13.41
CA GLU A 5 14.80 15.99 -13.06
C GLU A 5 13.93 14.86 -13.61
N ILE A 6 14.11 14.49 -14.88
CA ILE A 6 13.39 13.37 -15.51
C ILE A 6 13.70 12.05 -14.81
N LEU A 7 14.97 11.81 -14.47
CA LEU A 7 15.39 10.60 -13.76
C LEU A 7 14.78 10.53 -12.36
N LEU A 8 14.81 11.64 -11.61
CA LEU A 8 14.22 11.72 -10.27
C LEU A 8 12.71 11.52 -10.30
N PHE A 9 12.01 12.21 -11.21
CA PHE A 9 10.58 12.05 -11.39
C PHE A 9 10.23 10.60 -11.73
N SER A 10 10.92 10.02 -12.71
CA SER A 10 10.66 8.66 -13.17
C SER A 10 10.93 7.63 -12.06
N ALA A 11 12.01 7.79 -11.30
CA ALA A 11 12.34 6.91 -10.19
C ALA A 11 11.30 6.99 -9.06
N ALA A 12 10.89 8.21 -8.67
CA ALA A 12 9.88 8.41 -7.65
C ALA A 12 8.51 7.86 -8.10
N PHE A 13 8.11 8.13 -9.34
CA PHE A 13 6.84 7.66 -9.89
C PHE A 13 6.79 6.13 -9.97
N LEU A 14 7.89 5.51 -10.42
CA LEU A 14 8.02 4.06 -10.45
C LEU A 14 7.95 3.46 -9.04
N ALA A 15 8.61 4.06 -8.05
CA ALA A 15 8.58 3.60 -6.68
C ALA A 15 7.16 3.64 -6.09
N VAL A 16 6.42 4.74 -6.28
CA VAL A 16 5.02 4.87 -5.82
C VAL A 16 4.12 3.85 -6.52
N SER A 17 4.29 3.67 -7.83
CA SER A 17 3.51 2.72 -8.62
C SER A 17 3.74 1.27 -8.18
N LEU A 18 5.00 0.88 -7.96
CA LEU A 18 5.36 -0.45 -7.46
C LEU A 18 4.81 -0.68 -6.05
N LEU A 19 4.86 0.35 -5.20
CA LEU A 19 4.31 0.28 -3.85
C LEU A 19 2.78 0.08 -3.88
N ALA A 20 2.07 0.80 -4.75
CA ALA A 20 0.63 0.63 -4.92
C ALA A 20 0.29 -0.78 -5.41
N ALA A 21 1.01 -1.28 -6.41
CA ALA A 21 0.84 -2.63 -6.93
C ALA A 21 1.09 -3.70 -5.85
N HIS A 22 2.14 -3.55 -5.06
CA HIS A 22 2.43 -4.44 -3.93
C HIS A 22 1.26 -4.49 -2.94
N GLN A 23 0.72 -3.34 -2.55
CA GLN A 23 -0.40 -3.26 -1.61
C GLN A 23 -1.68 -3.89 -2.17
N ILE A 24 -1.96 -3.71 -3.46
CA ILE A 24 -3.09 -4.37 -4.13
C ILE A 24 -2.91 -5.90 -4.12
N ILE A 25 -1.72 -6.40 -4.45
CA ILE A 25 -1.43 -7.83 -4.45
C ILE A 25 -1.58 -8.42 -3.03
N ALA A 26 -1.06 -7.73 -2.02
CA ALA A 26 -1.23 -8.13 -0.61
C ALA A 26 -2.72 -8.20 -0.23
N GLN A 27 -3.53 -7.20 -0.64
CA GLN A 27 -4.97 -7.17 -0.41
C GLN A 27 -5.67 -8.38 -1.03
N VAL A 28 -5.34 -8.72 -2.28
CA VAL A 28 -5.95 -9.87 -2.97
C VAL A 28 -5.56 -11.19 -2.31
N ARG A 29 -4.30 -11.34 -1.89
CA ARG A 29 -3.83 -12.56 -1.19
C ARG A 29 -4.50 -12.71 0.17
N GLU A 30 -4.56 -11.63 0.94
CA GLU A 30 -5.18 -11.61 2.26
C GLU A 30 -6.69 -11.87 2.18
N TYR A 31 -7.37 -11.33 1.16
CA TYR A 31 -8.77 -11.65 0.88
C TYR A 31 -8.99 -13.15 0.65
N ARG A 32 -8.12 -13.80 -0.15
CA ARG A 32 -8.23 -15.25 -0.41
C ARG A 32 -8.00 -16.06 0.86
N PHE A 33 -7.04 -15.66 1.69
CA PHE A 33 -6.74 -16.30 2.97
C PHE A 33 -7.93 -16.23 3.93
N TYR A 34 -8.51 -15.04 4.14
CA TYR A 34 -9.67 -14.92 5.03
C TYR A 34 -10.88 -15.65 4.45
N LYS A 35 -11.07 -15.63 3.13
CA LYS A 35 -12.14 -16.41 2.48
C LYS A 35 -11.98 -17.92 2.69
N SER A 36 -10.76 -18.46 2.61
CA SER A 36 -10.51 -19.89 2.86
C SER A 36 -10.63 -20.27 4.34
N ASN A 37 -10.37 -19.34 5.25
CA ASN A 37 -10.47 -19.55 6.70
C ASN A 37 -11.83 -19.15 7.28
N GLY A 38 -12.90 -19.18 6.48
CA GLY A 38 -14.26 -18.88 6.96
C GLY A 38 -14.49 -17.44 7.44
N GLY A 39 -13.61 -16.51 7.06
CA GLY A 39 -13.65 -15.12 7.50
C GLY A 39 -13.01 -14.88 8.87
N ASP A 40 -12.18 -15.80 9.37
CA ASP A 40 -11.51 -15.63 10.66
C ASP A 40 -10.34 -14.63 10.59
N PHE A 41 -10.53 -13.46 11.19
CA PHE A 41 -9.52 -12.40 11.30
C PHE A 41 -8.66 -12.50 12.56
N SER A 42 -8.85 -13.51 13.41
CA SER A 42 -7.98 -13.72 14.58
C SER A 42 -6.57 -14.18 14.20
N VAL A 43 -6.44 -14.82 13.04
CA VAL A 43 -5.16 -15.33 12.50
C VAL A 43 -4.59 -14.31 11.51
N ASP A 44 -3.31 -13.96 11.68
CA ASP A 44 -2.62 -13.12 10.70
C ASP A 44 -2.36 -13.88 9.39
N SER A 45 -2.73 -13.26 8.27
CA SER A 45 -2.54 -13.84 6.95
C SER A 45 -1.08 -13.90 6.51
N GLY A 46 -0.20 -13.09 7.12
CA GLY A 46 1.20 -12.93 6.71
C GLY A 46 1.38 -12.47 5.25
N ALA A 47 0.31 -12.02 4.59
CA ALA A 47 0.33 -11.63 3.19
C ALA A 47 0.96 -10.24 2.96
N ASP A 48 1.09 -9.45 4.02
CA ASP A 48 1.75 -8.15 4.02
C ASP A 48 3.20 -8.26 4.48
N ASN A 49 4.11 -8.43 3.53
CA ASN A 49 5.54 -8.56 3.85
C ASN A 49 6.18 -7.24 4.28
N LEU A 50 5.60 -6.11 3.90
CA LEU A 50 6.16 -4.80 4.22
C LEU A 50 5.71 -4.31 5.59
N LYS A 51 4.56 -4.78 6.10
CA LYS A 51 4.01 -4.44 7.43
C LYS A 51 4.03 -2.92 7.65
N LEU A 52 3.54 -2.18 6.66
CA LEU A 52 3.66 -0.72 6.66
C LEU A 52 2.94 -0.10 7.85
N ASP A 53 1.81 -0.68 8.26
CA ASP A 53 1.05 -0.32 9.46
C ASP A 53 1.86 -0.43 10.76
N GLU A 54 2.78 -1.39 10.84
CA GLU A 54 3.67 -1.58 11.99
C GLU A 54 4.91 -0.65 11.93
N ARG A 55 5.30 -0.21 10.74
CA ARG A 55 6.52 0.59 10.49
C ARG A 55 6.28 2.10 10.42
N VAL A 56 5.03 2.57 10.43
CA VAL A 56 4.73 4.00 10.50
C VAL A 56 5.18 4.53 11.86
N HIS A 57 6.27 5.30 11.83
CA HIS A 57 7.17 5.58 12.96
C HIS A 57 6.55 6.31 14.16
N ILE A 58 5.32 6.81 14.03
CA ILE A 58 4.69 7.68 15.04
C ILE A 58 3.83 6.88 16.03
N ASN A 59 3.37 5.69 15.67
CA ASN A 59 2.78 4.68 16.56
C ASN A 59 2.55 3.44 15.69
N ALA A 60 3.02 2.27 16.11
CA ALA A 60 2.47 1.03 15.56
C ALA A 60 0.96 1.15 15.76
N LEU A 61 0.19 1.22 14.67
CA LEU A 61 -1.21 1.65 14.74
C LEU A 61 -2.09 0.68 15.55
N GLY A 62 -1.53 -0.45 16.00
CA GLY A 62 -2.20 -1.44 16.84
C GLY A 62 -3.43 -2.02 16.17
N LEU A 63 -3.48 -1.94 14.84
CA LEU A 63 -4.65 -2.31 14.07
C LEU A 63 -4.87 -3.80 14.18
N THR A 64 -6.12 -4.18 14.45
CA THR A 64 -6.55 -5.56 14.24
C THR A 64 -6.42 -5.92 12.75
N ASN A 65 -6.24 -7.20 12.46
CA ASN A 65 -6.19 -7.71 11.08
C ASN A 65 -7.39 -7.25 10.24
N TRP A 66 -8.57 -7.17 10.86
CA TRP A 66 -9.79 -6.66 10.23
C TRP A 66 -9.67 -5.17 9.87
N GLN A 67 -9.22 -4.32 10.79
CA GLN A 67 -9.03 -2.88 10.55
C GLN A 67 -7.94 -2.63 9.50
N ARG A 68 -6.85 -3.40 9.54
CA ARG A 68 -5.79 -3.34 8.53
C ARG A 68 -6.34 -3.66 7.14
N PHE A 69 -7.12 -4.73 7.02
CA PHE A 69 -7.65 -5.22 5.76
C PHE A 69 -8.77 -4.33 5.18
N TYR A 70 -9.73 -3.87 5.98
CA TYR A 70 -10.89 -3.12 5.48
C TYR A 70 -10.72 -1.60 5.49
N LEU A 71 -9.87 -1.05 6.35
CA LEU A 71 -9.72 0.40 6.50
C LEU A 71 -8.36 0.86 6.00
N PHE A 72 -7.28 0.40 6.65
CA PHE A 72 -5.95 0.94 6.41
C PHE A 72 -5.46 0.67 4.99
N ARG A 73 -5.46 -0.59 4.54
CA ARG A 73 -4.88 -0.90 3.22
C ARG A 73 -5.66 -0.30 2.06
N PRO A 74 -7.01 -0.36 2.00
CA PRO A 74 -7.77 0.32 0.96
C PRO A 74 -7.52 1.84 0.95
N PHE A 75 -7.51 2.48 2.12
CA PHE A 75 -7.21 3.90 2.24
C PHE A 75 -5.78 4.23 1.75
N TYR A 76 -4.81 3.41 2.14
CA TYR A 76 -3.41 3.59 1.72
C TYR A 76 -3.22 3.40 0.22
N ILE A 77 -3.88 2.42 -0.40
CA ILE A 77 -3.88 2.24 -1.86
C ILE A 77 -4.46 3.48 -2.56
N ILE A 78 -5.59 4.03 -2.06
CA ILE A 78 -6.19 5.24 -2.62
C ILE A 78 -5.22 6.42 -2.53
N LEU A 79 -4.55 6.60 -1.38
CA LEU A 79 -3.55 7.65 -1.20
C LEU A 79 -2.38 7.52 -2.19
N LEU A 80 -1.88 6.30 -2.41
CA LEU A 80 -0.80 6.07 -3.38
C LEU A 80 -1.23 6.40 -4.82
N ILE A 81 -2.45 6.01 -5.19
CA ILE A 81 -3.01 6.33 -6.53
C ILE A 81 -3.20 7.84 -6.68
N ALA A 82 -3.78 8.51 -5.68
CA ALA A 82 -3.96 9.95 -5.68
C ALA A 82 -2.60 10.68 -5.77
N PHE A 83 -1.61 10.22 -5.02
CA PHE A 83 -0.26 10.78 -5.05
C PHE A 83 0.40 10.61 -6.43
N ALA A 84 0.32 9.41 -7.02
CA ALA A 84 0.80 9.16 -8.38
C ALA A 84 0.08 10.04 -9.42
N GLY A 85 -1.24 10.24 -9.27
CA GLY A 85 -2.02 11.14 -10.10
C GLY A 85 -1.57 12.60 -9.99
N MET A 86 -1.32 13.08 -8.76
CA MET A 86 -0.78 14.42 -8.52
C MET A 86 0.62 14.60 -9.11
N MET A 87 1.48 13.57 -9.06
CA MET A 87 2.78 13.60 -9.71
C MET A 87 2.64 13.80 -11.22
N ILE A 88 1.75 13.06 -11.88
CA ILE A 88 1.48 13.23 -13.32
C ILE A 88 0.91 14.63 -13.59
N PHE A 89 -0.06 15.09 -12.78
CA PHE A 89 -0.65 16.41 -12.93
C PHE A 89 0.39 17.53 -12.83
N SER A 90 1.40 17.39 -11.96
CA SER A 90 2.47 18.38 -11.79
C SER A 90 3.40 18.56 -13.01
N LEU A 91 3.26 17.71 -14.04
CA LEU A 91 3.98 17.85 -15.31
C LEU A 91 3.32 18.84 -16.29
N PHE A 92 2.10 19.30 -16.01
CA PHE A 92 1.31 20.22 -16.85
C PHE A 92 1.18 21.59 -16.19
#